data_AF-A0A535EDA2-F1
#
_entry.id   AF-A0A535EDA2-F1
#
_cell.length_a   1.000
_cell.length_b   1.000
_cell.length_c   1.000
_cell.angle_alpha   90.00
_cell.angle_beta   90.00
_cell.angle_gamma   90.00
#
_symmetry.space_group_name_H-M   'P 1'
#
loop_
_entity.id
_entity.type
_entity.pdbx_description
1 polymer ?
#
loop_
_entity_poly.entity_id
_entity_poly.type
_entity_poly.pdbx_seq_one_letter_code
_entity_poly.pdbx_strand_id
1 'polypeptide(L)'
;MVRGRRPPRWAYARDAGPGRRPGRVGVRARRAAERPAAAPARRGHGGRRSLRRAPGGARAVAGGRPLGRRGGPEPCRARRRPAAGARRQGARPLTVRVVDSHLHVWNAEGPETPWRAGWARFAHGASFTVEAALDAMDGAGVSAAVLIPAAWDVRGNELVLDAARRRPDRFAAFPVLDVRRPLAAAALTGFRGIRLMFPPGMRTSWLDGADWLWAAAEEAGLPVMAWLPGQLSRLPPILRRHPSLRVAVDHLNLGMGWPPEDASAEVEALCRLADLPGLAVKASALPSAGGRPLLRRVVEAFGAGRVFWGSDLMRLPCSYRDAVALVAEDPDLDRHERELVAGDALRRWLAWDG
;
A
#
# COMPACT_ATOMS: atom_id res chain seq x y z
N MET A 1 -23.72 22.37 12.96
CA MET A 1 -24.46 21.69 11.87
C MET A 1 -23.55 21.55 10.66
N VAL A 2 -22.92 20.39 10.46
CA VAL A 2 -22.09 20.13 9.28
C VAL A 2 -22.99 19.49 8.22
N ARG A 3 -23.26 20.21 7.12
CA ARG A 3 -23.99 19.68 5.97
C ARG A 3 -23.22 18.49 5.40
N GLY A 4 -23.86 17.31 5.40
CA GLY A 4 -23.30 16.09 4.85
C GLY A 4 -22.97 16.27 3.36
N ARG A 5 -21.68 16.36 3.04
CA ARG A 5 -21.21 16.23 1.66
C ARG A 5 -21.58 14.82 1.16
N ARG A 6 -22.18 14.72 -0.03
CA ARG A 6 -22.36 13.44 -0.73
C ARG A 6 -20.98 12.80 -0.92
N PRO A 7 -20.86 11.46 -0.88
CA PRO A 7 -19.57 10.81 -1.02
C PRO A 7 -18.93 11.18 -2.37
N PRO A 8 -17.59 11.30 -2.45
CA PRO A 8 -16.91 11.28 -3.73
C PRO A 8 -17.33 10.03 -4.48
N ARG A 9 -18.08 10.19 -5.56
CA ARG A 9 -18.34 9.11 -6.50
C ARG A 9 -17.09 8.97 -7.36
N TRP A 10 -16.74 7.73 -7.69
CA TRP A 10 -15.77 7.43 -8.75
C TRP A 10 -16.32 7.95 -10.09
N ALA A 11 -16.08 9.23 -10.37
CA ALA A 11 -16.43 9.84 -11.65
C ALA A 11 -15.21 9.74 -12.56
N TYR A 12 -15.21 8.74 -13.43
CA TYR A 12 -14.16 8.58 -14.43
C TYR A 12 -14.34 9.64 -15.52
N ALA A 13 -13.24 10.12 -16.10
CA ALA A 13 -13.24 11.23 -17.05
C ALA A 13 -14.01 10.95 -18.37
N ARG A 14 -14.56 9.75 -18.57
CA ARG A 14 -15.28 9.33 -19.80
C ARG A 14 -16.82 9.37 -19.72
N ASP A 15 -17.39 9.90 -18.64
CA ASP A 15 -18.85 10.15 -18.55
C ASP A 15 -19.27 11.55 -19.03
N ALA A 16 -18.35 12.35 -19.59
CA ALA A 16 -18.71 13.54 -20.36
C ALA A 16 -19.14 13.11 -21.78
N GLY A 17 -20.45 13.14 -22.05
CA GLY A 17 -21.03 12.82 -23.36
C GLY A 17 -20.41 13.61 -24.52
N PRO A 18 -20.67 13.22 -25.78
CA PRO A 18 -19.95 13.73 -26.94
C PRO A 18 -20.24 15.23 -27.14
N GLY A 19 -19.34 16.07 -26.63
CA GLY A 19 -19.29 17.50 -26.92
C GLY A 19 -19.06 17.70 -28.42
N ARG A 20 -19.88 18.58 -29.01
CA ARG A 20 -19.88 18.96 -30.42
C ARG A 20 -18.45 19.22 -30.94
N ARG A 21 -18.09 18.56 -32.03
CA ARG A 21 -16.85 18.82 -32.77
C ARG A 21 -16.88 20.26 -33.32
N PRO A 22 -15.86 21.10 -33.07
CA PRO A 22 -15.71 22.35 -33.81
C PRO A 22 -15.33 22.05 -35.26
N GLY A 23 -15.86 22.86 -36.19
CA GLY A 23 -15.84 22.64 -37.63
C GLY A 23 -14.44 22.51 -38.23
N ARG A 24 -14.31 21.61 -39.21
CA ARG A 24 -13.12 21.49 -40.06
C ARG A 24 -13.01 22.74 -40.94
N VAL A 25 -11.97 23.54 -40.72
CA VAL A 25 -11.45 24.46 -41.74
C VAL A 25 -10.65 23.62 -42.74
N GLY A 26 -11.07 23.66 -44.01
CA GLY A 26 -10.46 22.92 -45.09
C GLY A 26 -9.15 23.55 -45.53
N VAL A 27 -8.13 22.72 -45.75
CA VAL A 27 -6.98 23.06 -46.60
C VAL A 27 -6.76 21.91 -47.58
N ARG A 28 -6.94 22.23 -48.87
CA ARG A 28 -6.57 21.39 -50.00
C ARG A 28 -5.08 21.56 -50.30
N ALA A 29 -4.34 20.45 -50.44
CA ALA A 29 -3.15 20.36 -51.30
C ALA A 29 -2.93 18.88 -51.66
N ARG A 30 -3.35 18.48 -52.86
CA ARG A 30 -2.54 18.13 -54.04
C ARG A 30 -1.80 16.79 -53.93
N ARG A 31 -2.31 15.84 -54.73
CA ARG A 31 -1.67 14.58 -55.11
C ARG A 31 -0.42 14.85 -55.94
N ALA A 32 0.65 14.10 -55.70
CA ALA A 32 1.60 13.68 -56.73
C ALA A 32 1.89 12.20 -56.51
N ALA A 33 1.74 11.43 -57.58
CA ALA A 33 1.98 10.00 -57.66
C ALA A 33 3.43 9.78 -58.13
N GLU A 34 4.09 8.73 -57.62
CA GLU A 34 5.13 8.00 -58.37
C GLU A 34 5.47 6.67 -57.66
N ARG A 35 5.43 5.59 -58.46
CA ARG A 35 5.94 4.22 -58.28
C ARG A 35 6.19 3.71 -59.73
N PRO A 36 6.93 2.63 -60.00
CA PRO A 36 7.78 1.78 -59.12
C PRO A 36 9.17 1.44 -59.76
N ALA A 37 10.00 0.66 -59.06
CA ALA A 37 10.93 -0.27 -59.71
C ALA A 37 11.16 -1.53 -58.84
N ALA A 38 11.29 -2.67 -59.52
CA ALA A 38 11.22 -4.03 -59.01
C ALA A 38 12.60 -4.66 -58.69
N ALA A 39 12.55 -5.83 -58.06
CA ALA A 39 13.61 -6.64 -57.47
C ALA A 39 14.65 -7.25 -58.45
N PRO A 40 15.62 -8.07 -57.97
CA PRO A 40 15.34 -9.51 -57.87
C PRO A 40 15.97 -10.24 -56.66
N ALA A 41 15.48 -11.47 -56.47
CA ALA A 41 15.80 -12.44 -55.43
C ALA A 41 16.86 -13.48 -55.87
N ARG A 42 17.55 -14.11 -54.90
CA ARG A 42 18.07 -15.52 -54.90
C ARG A 42 18.20 -15.97 -53.42
N ARG A 43 17.52 -17.00 -52.88
CA ARG A 43 17.49 -18.49 -53.06
C ARG A 43 18.75 -19.25 -52.59
N GLY A 44 18.52 -20.25 -51.73
CA GLY A 44 19.37 -21.44 -51.49
C GLY A 44 19.45 -21.83 -50.00
N HIS A 45 18.60 -22.75 -49.51
CA HIS A 45 18.89 -24.17 -49.19
C HIS A 45 19.77 -24.35 -47.92
N GLY A 46 19.50 -25.21 -46.95
CA GLY A 46 18.64 -26.40 -46.82
C GLY A 46 19.37 -27.35 -45.85
N GLY A 47 18.66 -28.12 -45.00
CA GLY A 47 19.34 -29.14 -44.20
C GLY A 47 18.58 -29.62 -42.96
N ARG A 48 17.85 -30.74 -43.11
CA ARG A 48 17.28 -31.57 -42.05
C ARG A 48 18.31 -32.59 -41.55
N ARG A 49 17.94 -33.27 -40.43
CA ARG A 49 18.38 -34.58 -39.87
C ARG A 49 19.33 -34.44 -38.67
N SER A 50 19.32 -35.30 -37.64
CA SER A 50 18.44 -36.36 -37.13
C SER A 50 19.06 -36.92 -35.83
N LEU A 51 18.22 -37.40 -34.90
CA LEU A 51 18.41 -38.50 -33.94
C LEU A 51 19.83 -39.06 -33.65
N ARG A 52 20.16 -39.23 -32.36
CA ARG A 52 20.86 -40.43 -31.83
C ARG A 52 20.63 -40.63 -30.32
N ARG A 53 20.41 -41.90 -29.96
CA ARG A 53 20.24 -42.51 -28.63
C ARG A 53 21.60 -42.82 -27.96
N ALA A 54 21.60 -42.79 -26.62
CA ALA A 54 22.16 -43.69 -25.56
C ALA A 54 23.52 -44.44 -25.76
N PRO A 55 24.26 -44.84 -24.70
CA PRO A 55 23.89 -45.83 -23.64
C PRO A 55 24.19 -45.32 -22.21
N GLY A 56 23.81 -45.92 -21.07
CA GLY A 56 23.57 -47.31 -20.67
C GLY A 56 24.70 -47.79 -19.73
N GLY A 57 24.45 -47.93 -18.41
CA GLY A 57 25.43 -48.47 -17.46
C GLY A 57 24.89 -48.61 -16.03
N ALA A 58 24.56 -49.84 -15.64
CA ALA A 58 24.07 -50.24 -14.32
C ALA A 58 25.23 -50.66 -13.39
N ARG A 59 25.09 -50.47 -12.08
CA ARG A 59 25.66 -51.34 -11.03
C ARG A 59 24.75 -51.39 -9.81
N ALA A 60 24.37 -52.61 -9.45
CA ALA A 60 23.68 -52.96 -8.21
C ALA A 60 24.70 -53.36 -7.14
N VAL A 61 24.45 -53.03 -5.87
CA VAL A 61 24.94 -53.78 -4.70
C VAL A 61 23.83 -53.80 -3.65
N ALA A 62 23.52 -55.00 -3.17
CA ALA A 62 22.53 -55.30 -2.14
C ALA A 62 23.14 -55.22 -0.73
N GLY A 63 22.32 -54.88 0.29
CA GLY A 63 22.74 -54.93 1.70
C GLY A 63 21.66 -54.51 2.72
N GLY A 64 20.83 -55.48 3.12
CA GLY A 64 20.14 -55.69 4.41
C GLY A 64 19.86 -54.61 5.49
N ARG A 65 18.55 -54.50 5.80
CA ARG A 65 17.87 -54.51 7.14
C ARG A 65 17.77 -53.22 8.00
N PRO A 66 16.74 -53.12 8.88
CA PRO A 66 15.76 -52.03 8.85
C PRO A 66 15.97 -50.95 9.93
N LEU A 67 15.57 -49.71 9.63
CA LEU A 67 15.51 -48.62 10.59
C LEU A 67 14.08 -48.32 11.01
N GLY A 68 13.96 -48.04 12.32
CA GLY A 68 12.72 -47.99 13.08
C GLY A 68 11.68 -47.00 12.58
N ARG A 69 10.43 -47.36 12.86
CA ARG A 69 9.28 -46.46 12.89
C ARG A 69 9.61 -45.23 13.75
N ARG A 70 9.63 -44.04 13.15
CA ARG A 70 9.47 -42.77 13.87
C ARG A 70 8.27 -42.03 13.28
N GLY A 71 7.47 -41.47 14.19
CA GLY A 71 6.08 -41.09 14.01
C GLY A 71 5.83 -39.98 12.98
N GLY A 72 4.65 -40.04 12.37
CA GLY A 72 4.09 -38.94 11.61
C GLY A 72 3.72 -37.76 12.53
N PRO A 73 3.56 -36.56 11.96
CA PRO A 73 3.19 -35.37 12.72
C PRO A 73 1.76 -35.50 13.26
N GLU A 74 1.59 -35.39 14.58
CA GLU A 74 0.27 -35.28 15.21
C GLU A 74 -0.45 -33.98 14.80
N PRO A 75 -1.79 -33.97 14.70
CA PRO A 75 -2.56 -32.77 14.41
C PRO A 75 -2.45 -31.74 15.54
N CYS A 76 -2.28 -30.47 15.16
CA CYS A 76 -2.34 -29.31 16.06
C CYS A 76 -3.59 -29.37 16.95
N ARG A 77 -3.40 -29.65 18.24
CA ARG A 77 -4.46 -29.58 19.25
C ARG A 77 -5.00 -28.15 19.32
N ALA A 78 -6.30 -28.02 19.11
CA ALA A 78 -7.04 -26.78 19.28
C ALA A 78 -6.73 -26.14 20.65
N ARG A 79 -6.24 -24.90 20.64
CA ARG A 79 -6.02 -24.12 21.86
C ARG A 79 -7.37 -23.90 22.55
N ARG A 80 -7.46 -24.31 23.82
CA ARG A 80 -8.61 -24.09 24.69
C ARG A 80 -8.92 -22.59 24.76
N ARG A 81 -10.20 -22.22 24.61
CA ARG A 81 -10.72 -20.88 24.91
C ARG A 81 -10.32 -20.48 26.34
N PRO A 82 -9.85 -19.25 26.61
CA PRO A 82 -9.69 -18.80 27.98
C PRO A 82 -11.07 -18.65 28.62
N ALA A 83 -11.16 -19.07 29.88
CA ALA A 83 -12.34 -18.96 30.71
C ALA A 83 -12.78 -17.48 30.84
N ALA A 84 -14.09 -17.26 30.77
CA ALA A 84 -14.71 -15.97 31.09
C ALA A 84 -14.43 -15.63 32.56
N GLY A 85 -13.73 -14.51 32.83
CA GLY A 85 -13.51 -14.06 34.20
C GLY A 85 -12.27 -13.21 34.49
N ALA A 86 -11.44 -12.86 33.51
CA ALA A 86 -10.37 -11.88 33.74
C ALA A 86 -10.96 -10.45 33.69
N ARG A 87 -11.06 -9.81 34.85
CA ARG A 87 -11.30 -8.36 34.94
C ARG A 87 -10.25 -7.65 34.07
N ARG A 88 -10.70 -6.88 33.07
CA ARG A 88 -9.83 -6.02 32.27
C ARG A 88 -9.13 -5.06 33.22
N GLN A 89 -7.84 -5.28 33.51
CA GLN A 89 -7.00 -4.24 34.10
C GLN A 89 -7.01 -3.09 33.10
N GLY A 90 -7.65 -1.97 33.46
CA GLY A 90 -7.73 -0.79 32.60
C GLY A 90 -6.31 -0.37 32.24
N ALA A 91 -5.98 -0.40 30.95
CA ALA A 91 -4.70 0.09 30.47
C ALA A 91 -4.52 1.54 30.95
N ARG A 92 -3.33 1.88 31.45
CA ARG A 92 -3.01 3.28 31.78
C ARG A 92 -3.28 4.16 30.54
N PRO A 93 -3.98 5.29 30.70
CA PRO A 93 -4.22 6.20 29.58
C PRO A 93 -2.88 6.67 29.03
N LEU A 94 -2.77 6.66 27.70
CA LEU A 94 -1.57 7.15 27.03
C LEU A 94 -1.47 8.66 27.22
N THR A 95 -0.25 9.17 27.38
CA THR A 95 0.02 10.61 27.56
C THR A 95 0.07 11.38 26.25
N VAL A 96 0.05 10.67 25.12
CA VAL A 96 0.02 11.21 23.75
C VAL A 96 -1.22 10.72 23.02
N ARG A 97 -1.77 11.56 22.14
CA ARG A 97 -2.86 11.15 21.22
C ARG A 97 -2.26 10.27 20.12
N VAL A 98 -2.84 9.09 19.93
CA VAL A 98 -2.38 8.14 18.91
C VAL A 98 -3.35 8.10 17.75
N VAL A 99 -2.83 8.31 16.54
CA VAL A 99 -3.55 8.16 15.28
C VAL A 99 -2.80 7.18 14.39
N ASP A 100 -3.46 6.09 14.05
CA ASP A 100 -2.87 5.04 13.21
C ASP A 100 -2.93 5.43 11.73
N SER A 101 -1.79 5.68 11.09
CA SER A 101 -1.76 6.05 9.68
C SER A 101 -2.02 4.88 8.71
N HIS A 102 -2.12 3.64 9.19
CA HIS A 102 -2.24 2.46 8.32
C HIS A 102 -3.01 1.32 8.98
N LEU A 103 -4.33 1.30 8.81
CA LEU A 103 -5.18 0.22 9.28
C LEU A 103 -6.00 -0.39 8.13
N HIS A 104 -5.83 -1.69 7.90
CA HIS A 104 -6.63 -2.42 6.92
C HIS A 104 -7.96 -2.89 7.51
N VAL A 105 -9.04 -2.80 6.73
CA VAL A 105 -10.33 -3.44 7.00
C VAL A 105 -10.84 -4.14 5.74
N TRP A 106 -11.59 -5.22 5.91
CA TRP A 106 -12.17 -5.99 4.81
C TRP A 106 -13.41 -6.77 5.21
N ASN A 107 -14.29 -6.96 4.24
CA ASN A 107 -15.47 -7.80 4.37
C ASN A 107 -15.10 -9.29 4.28
N ALA A 108 -15.95 -10.14 4.84
CA ALA A 108 -15.91 -11.56 4.55
C ALA A 108 -16.10 -11.83 3.05
N GLU A 109 -15.44 -12.85 2.53
CA GLU A 109 -15.64 -13.28 1.15
C GLU A 109 -17.08 -13.77 0.96
N GLY A 110 -17.79 -13.23 -0.03
CA GLY A 110 -19.15 -13.63 -0.34
C GLY A 110 -19.63 -13.06 -1.68
N PRO A 111 -20.85 -13.42 -2.13
CA PRO A 111 -21.37 -12.98 -3.43
C PRO A 111 -21.42 -11.45 -3.59
N GLU A 112 -21.77 -10.73 -2.50
CA GLU A 112 -21.88 -9.27 -2.48
C GLU A 112 -20.54 -8.55 -2.25
N THR A 113 -19.55 -9.28 -1.76
CA THR A 113 -18.19 -8.79 -1.41
C THR A 113 -17.15 -9.81 -1.86
N PRO A 114 -17.07 -10.09 -3.19
CA PRO A 114 -16.18 -11.11 -3.69
C PRO A 114 -14.73 -10.67 -3.47
N TRP A 115 -13.88 -11.62 -3.09
CA TRP A 115 -12.46 -11.38 -3.10
C TRP A 115 -11.88 -11.59 -4.50
N ARG A 116 -10.75 -10.96 -4.78
CA ARG A 116 -10.02 -11.14 -6.02
C ARG A 116 -9.53 -12.59 -6.12
N ALA A 117 -9.77 -13.22 -7.27
CA ALA A 117 -9.38 -14.60 -7.53
C ALA A 117 -7.89 -14.83 -7.24
N GLY A 118 -7.58 -15.78 -6.35
CA GLY A 118 -6.20 -16.13 -5.97
C GLY A 118 -5.53 -15.20 -4.94
N TRP A 119 -6.27 -14.24 -4.37
CA TRP A 119 -5.76 -13.30 -3.37
C TRP A 119 -6.08 -13.65 -1.91
N ALA A 120 -6.94 -14.65 -1.67
CA ALA A 120 -7.27 -15.11 -0.31
C ALA A 120 -6.03 -15.49 0.53
N ARG A 121 -4.95 -15.95 -0.12
CA ARG A 121 -3.65 -16.24 0.51
C ARG A 121 -2.96 -15.04 1.18
N PHE A 122 -3.37 -13.82 0.85
CA PHE A 122 -2.85 -12.60 1.46
C PHE A 122 -3.74 -12.10 2.62
N ALA A 123 -4.92 -12.69 2.79
CA ALA A 123 -5.85 -12.31 3.84
C ALA A 123 -5.40 -12.89 5.19
N HIS A 124 -5.53 -12.08 6.24
CA HIS A 124 -5.16 -12.43 7.60
C HIS A 124 -6.39 -12.78 8.42
N GLY A 125 -7.17 -13.75 7.93
CA GLY A 125 -8.43 -14.19 8.52
C GLY A 125 -9.65 -13.93 7.63
N ALA A 126 -10.81 -14.41 8.08
CA ALA A 126 -12.05 -14.39 7.30
C ALA A 126 -12.59 -12.97 7.07
N SER A 127 -12.43 -12.06 8.02
CA SER A 127 -12.85 -10.66 7.94
C SER A 127 -12.14 -9.84 9.01
N PHE A 128 -12.03 -8.53 8.78
CA PHE A 128 -11.72 -7.56 9.84
C PHE A 128 -12.57 -6.31 9.58
N THR A 129 -13.72 -6.26 10.26
CA THR A 129 -14.75 -5.25 9.99
C THR A 129 -14.39 -3.91 10.62
N VAL A 130 -15.15 -2.87 10.28
CA VAL A 130 -15.00 -1.52 10.84
C VAL A 130 -15.26 -1.53 12.35
N GLU A 131 -16.23 -2.32 12.80
CA GLU A 131 -16.57 -2.50 14.21
C GLU A 131 -15.43 -3.21 14.97
N ALA A 132 -14.87 -4.28 14.40
CA ALA A 132 -13.71 -4.95 14.97
C ALA A 132 -12.48 -4.04 15.05
N ALA A 133 -12.29 -3.17 14.05
CA ALA A 133 -11.26 -2.15 14.05
C ALA A 133 -11.46 -1.13 15.19
N LEU A 134 -12.69 -0.64 15.39
CA LEU A 134 -13.01 0.27 16.50
C LEU A 134 -12.74 -0.38 17.86
N ASP A 135 -13.18 -1.63 18.07
CA ASP A 135 -12.95 -2.36 19.32
C ASP A 135 -11.45 -2.54 19.59
N ALA A 136 -10.66 -2.87 18.55
CA ALA A 136 -9.22 -3.01 18.65
C ALA A 136 -8.53 -1.68 18.96
N MET A 137 -8.95 -0.59 18.30
CA MET A 137 -8.45 0.76 18.54
C MET A 137 -8.73 1.22 19.96
N ASP A 138 -9.98 1.06 20.42
CA ASP A 138 -10.40 1.45 21.77
C ASP A 138 -9.64 0.63 22.83
N GLY A 139 -9.42 -0.66 22.58
CA GLY A 139 -8.62 -1.52 23.45
C GLY A 139 -7.13 -1.15 23.53
N ALA A 140 -6.57 -0.58 22.47
CA ALA A 140 -5.17 -0.17 22.41
C ALA A 140 -4.94 1.30 22.83
N GLY A 141 -5.99 2.13 22.86
CA GLY A 141 -5.91 3.57 23.09
C GLY A 141 -5.64 4.38 21.82
N VAL A 142 -5.98 3.85 20.64
CA VAL A 142 -5.86 4.55 19.36
C VAL A 142 -7.11 5.41 19.12
N SER A 143 -6.89 6.72 19.02
CA SER A 143 -7.98 7.70 18.94
C SER A 143 -8.63 7.72 17.56
N ALA A 144 -7.83 7.62 16.50
CA ALA A 144 -8.32 7.66 15.12
C ALA A 144 -7.39 6.84 14.20
N ALA A 145 -7.86 6.49 13.00
CA ALA A 145 -7.07 5.73 12.04
C ALA A 145 -7.33 6.14 10.59
N VAL A 146 -6.31 6.01 9.74
CA VAL A 146 -6.44 6.05 8.29
C VAL A 146 -6.73 4.63 7.81
N LEU A 147 -7.94 4.44 7.28
CA LEU A 147 -8.39 3.17 6.73
C LEU A 147 -7.87 2.98 5.30
N ILE A 148 -7.25 1.83 5.10
CA ILE A 148 -6.69 1.39 3.83
C ILE A 148 -7.46 0.14 3.37
N PRO A 149 -8.02 0.11 2.15
CA PRO A 149 -8.75 -1.05 1.67
C PRO A 149 -7.80 -2.24 1.55
N ALA A 150 -8.23 -3.42 2.00
CA ALA A 150 -7.46 -4.63 1.75
C ALA A 150 -7.48 -4.95 0.26
N ALA A 151 -6.31 -5.29 -0.31
CA ALA A 151 -6.16 -5.46 -1.75
C ALA A 151 -7.01 -6.59 -2.34
N TRP A 152 -7.33 -7.61 -1.53
CA TRP A 152 -8.16 -8.75 -1.94
C TRP A 152 -9.65 -8.44 -2.00
N ASP A 153 -10.17 -7.51 -1.21
CA ASP A 153 -11.60 -7.17 -1.20
C ASP A 153 -11.92 -6.24 -2.37
N VAL A 154 -12.72 -6.71 -3.33
CA VAL A 154 -13.10 -5.92 -4.52
C VAL A 154 -13.89 -4.66 -4.12
N ARG A 155 -14.62 -4.72 -3.00
CA ARG A 155 -15.41 -3.60 -2.45
C ARG A 155 -14.72 -2.88 -1.29
N GLY A 156 -13.40 -3.09 -1.13
CA GLY A 156 -12.63 -2.49 -0.06
C GLY A 156 -12.67 -0.95 -0.10
N ASN A 157 -12.64 -0.34 -1.29
CA ASN A 157 -12.71 1.11 -1.46
C ASN A 157 -14.03 1.66 -0.91
N GLU A 158 -15.16 1.06 -1.27
CA GLU A 158 -16.49 1.44 -0.78
C GLU A 158 -16.58 1.28 0.73
N LEU A 159 -16.04 0.19 1.29
CA LEU A 159 -16.03 -0.07 2.73
C LEU A 159 -15.32 1.04 3.50
N VAL A 160 -14.09 1.40 3.12
CA VAL A 160 -13.30 2.41 3.86
C VAL A 160 -13.88 3.81 3.72
N LEU A 161 -14.37 4.17 2.52
CA LEU A 161 -14.99 5.47 2.28
C LEU A 161 -16.28 5.64 3.09
N ASP A 162 -17.08 4.58 3.16
CA ASP A 162 -18.33 4.56 3.93
C ASP A 162 -18.06 4.62 5.45
N ALA A 163 -17.03 3.94 5.93
CA ALA A 163 -16.57 4.03 7.32
C ALA A 163 -16.13 5.45 7.71
N ALA A 164 -15.27 6.08 6.91
CA ALA A 164 -14.82 7.46 7.12
C ALA A 164 -15.97 8.47 7.05
N ARG A 165 -16.97 8.23 6.20
CA ARG A 165 -18.17 9.05 6.14
C ARG A 165 -19.03 8.93 7.40
N ARG A 166 -19.19 7.72 7.94
CA ARG A 166 -20.02 7.48 9.14
C ARG A 166 -19.35 7.97 10.42
N ARG A 167 -18.02 7.90 10.50
CA ARG A 167 -17.24 8.23 11.68
C ARG A 167 -16.04 9.12 11.32
N PRO A 168 -16.26 10.34 10.82
CA PRO A 168 -15.19 11.22 10.35
C PRO A 168 -14.28 11.72 11.48
N ASP A 169 -14.71 11.56 12.74
CA ASP A 169 -13.94 11.79 13.96
C ASP A 169 -12.98 10.64 14.29
N ARG A 170 -13.24 9.44 13.78
CA ARG A 170 -12.43 8.23 14.03
C ARG A 170 -11.63 7.79 12.81
N PHE A 171 -12.14 8.05 11.61
CA PHE A 171 -11.60 7.50 10.37
C PHE A 171 -11.41 8.54 9.28
N ALA A 172 -10.21 8.55 8.72
CA ALA A 172 -9.96 9.01 7.37
C ALA A 172 -9.82 7.80 6.45
N ALA A 173 -10.07 7.95 5.15
CA ALA A 173 -9.95 6.85 4.18
C ALA A 173 -9.04 7.26 3.02
N PHE A 174 -8.16 6.34 2.65
CA PHE A 174 -7.27 6.47 1.50
C PHE A 174 -7.59 5.32 0.53
N PRO A 175 -8.59 5.48 -0.36
CA PRO A 175 -8.93 4.46 -1.33
C PRO A 175 -7.77 4.23 -2.31
N VAL A 176 -7.69 3.01 -2.84
CA VAL A 176 -6.68 2.66 -3.85
C VAL A 176 -7.22 2.99 -5.24
N LEU A 177 -6.44 3.78 -5.99
CA LEU A 177 -6.81 4.23 -7.34
C LEU A 177 -6.17 3.35 -8.43
N ASP A 178 -6.94 3.01 -9.47
CA ASP A 178 -6.39 2.51 -10.74
C ASP A 178 -5.99 3.70 -11.62
N VAL A 179 -4.70 4.04 -11.59
CA VAL A 179 -4.14 5.20 -12.32
C VAL A 179 -4.29 5.13 -13.83
N ARG A 180 -4.57 3.94 -14.40
CA ARG A 180 -4.83 3.77 -15.84
C ARG A 180 -6.23 4.25 -16.23
N ARG A 181 -7.08 4.54 -15.26
CA ARG A 181 -8.44 5.06 -15.45
C ARG A 181 -8.54 6.45 -14.82
N PRO A 182 -8.25 7.51 -15.59
CA PRO A 182 -8.31 8.86 -15.08
C PRO A 182 -9.67 9.21 -14.48
N LEU A 183 -9.64 9.84 -13.32
CA LEU A 183 -10.82 10.44 -12.70
C LEU A 183 -10.98 11.89 -13.16
N ALA A 184 -12.21 12.37 -13.12
CA ALA A 184 -12.47 13.80 -13.21
C ALA A 184 -11.81 14.50 -12.01
N ALA A 185 -11.16 15.64 -12.24
CA ALA A 185 -10.50 16.41 -11.17
C ALA A 185 -11.42 16.71 -9.99
N ALA A 186 -12.70 17.00 -10.26
CA ALA A 186 -13.71 17.23 -9.23
C ALA A 186 -13.88 16.04 -8.26
N ALA A 187 -13.72 14.79 -8.73
CA ALA A 187 -13.82 13.62 -7.87
C ALA A 187 -12.68 13.55 -6.84
N LEU A 188 -11.48 14.02 -7.21
CA LEU A 188 -10.31 14.03 -6.34
C LEU A 188 -10.52 14.92 -5.11
N THR A 189 -11.19 16.07 -5.28
CA THR A 189 -11.47 17.02 -4.19
C THR A 189 -12.39 16.48 -3.09
N GLY A 190 -13.09 15.38 -3.34
CA GLY A 190 -13.94 14.75 -2.35
C GLY A 190 -13.22 13.72 -1.47
N PHE A 191 -11.99 13.34 -1.80
CA PHE A 191 -11.18 12.44 -0.98
C PHE A 191 -10.28 13.21 -0.01
N ARG A 192 -10.03 12.63 1.18
CA ARG A 192 -9.00 13.16 2.11
C ARG A 192 -7.59 12.92 1.56
N GLY A 193 -7.41 11.84 0.83
CA GLY A 193 -6.19 11.43 0.15
C GLY A 193 -6.45 10.14 -0.61
N ILE A 194 -5.45 9.66 -1.33
CA ILE A 194 -5.52 8.40 -2.10
C ILE A 194 -4.29 7.55 -1.84
N ARG A 195 -4.41 6.24 -2.02
CA ARG A 195 -3.29 5.31 -1.97
C ARG A 195 -2.95 4.79 -3.36
N LEU A 196 -1.65 4.71 -3.65
CA LEU A 196 -1.09 4.00 -4.78
C LEU A 196 -0.30 2.80 -4.28
N MET A 197 -0.57 1.63 -4.86
CA MET A 197 0.07 0.38 -4.47
C MET A 197 0.77 -0.23 -5.69
N PHE A 198 2.09 -0.42 -5.61
CA PHE A 198 2.93 -0.88 -6.71
C PHE A 198 3.62 -2.22 -6.33
N PRO A 199 2.90 -3.35 -6.37
CA PRO A 199 3.45 -4.63 -5.91
C PRO A 199 4.67 -5.09 -6.75
N PRO A 200 5.71 -5.67 -6.10
CA PRO A 200 6.91 -6.16 -6.78
C PRO A 200 6.62 -7.18 -7.89
N GLY A 201 7.39 -7.14 -8.98
CA GLY A 201 7.30 -8.10 -10.10
C GLY A 201 6.32 -7.73 -11.22
N MET A 202 5.59 -6.62 -11.10
CA MET A 202 4.79 -6.09 -12.20
C MET A 202 5.70 -5.33 -13.20
N ARG A 203 5.86 -5.87 -14.41
CA ARG A 203 6.90 -5.47 -15.39
C ARG A 203 6.70 -4.08 -16.03
N THR A 204 5.49 -3.54 -16.00
CA THR A 204 5.23 -2.14 -16.36
C THR A 204 5.26 -1.32 -15.09
N SER A 205 6.15 -0.33 -15.02
CA SER A 205 6.06 0.70 -14.01
C SER A 205 4.69 1.37 -14.15
N TRP A 206 3.83 1.26 -13.14
CA TRP A 206 2.52 1.91 -13.18
C TRP A 206 2.60 3.43 -12.98
N LEU A 207 3.79 3.95 -12.69
CA LEU A 207 4.05 5.39 -12.82
C LEU A 207 3.93 5.82 -14.29
N ASP A 208 4.16 4.90 -15.23
CA ASP A 208 3.97 5.13 -16.66
C ASP A 208 2.45 5.24 -16.92
N GLY A 209 1.97 6.47 -17.12
CA GLY A 209 0.54 6.79 -17.23
C GLY A 209 -0.11 7.41 -15.99
N ALA A 210 0.65 7.57 -14.89
CA ALA A 210 0.19 8.31 -13.71
C ALA A 210 0.47 9.82 -13.78
N ASP A 211 1.06 10.34 -14.87
CA ASP A 211 1.42 11.76 -14.97
C ASP A 211 0.25 12.73 -14.78
N TRP A 212 -0.93 12.35 -15.28
CA TRP A 212 -2.15 13.14 -15.07
C TRP A 212 -2.49 13.28 -13.58
N LEU A 213 -2.18 12.25 -12.78
CA LEU A 213 -2.51 12.21 -11.36
C LEU A 213 -1.67 13.19 -10.58
N TRP A 214 -0.37 13.32 -10.87
CA TRP A 214 0.52 14.20 -10.08
C TRP A 214 0.11 15.65 -10.17
N ALA A 215 -0.17 16.13 -11.40
CA ALA A 215 -0.69 17.47 -11.62
C ALA A 215 -2.06 17.66 -10.95
N ALA A 216 -2.98 16.71 -11.12
CA ALA A 216 -4.32 16.81 -10.56
C ALA A 216 -4.33 16.72 -9.02
N ALA A 217 -3.44 15.94 -8.43
CA ALA A 217 -3.29 15.80 -6.98
C ALA A 217 -2.67 17.07 -6.38
N GLU A 218 -1.66 17.66 -7.02
CA GLU A 218 -1.10 18.94 -6.60
C GLU A 218 -2.15 20.07 -6.65
N GLU A 219 -2.86 20.20 -7.78
CA GLU A 219 -3.91 21.21 -7.97
C GLU A 219 -5.05 21.07 -6.93
N ALA A 220 -5.43 19.83 -6.62
CA ALA A 220 -6.46 19.55 -5.61
C ALA A 220 -5.93 19.63 -4.16
N GLY A 221 -4.63 19.84 -3.94
CA GLY A 221 -4.00 19.71 -2.63
C GLY A 221 -4.12 18.32 -2.01
N LEU A 222 -4.36 17.29 -2.83
CA LEU A 222 -4.68 15.93 -2.43
C LEU A 222 -3.41 15.16 -2.04
N PRO A 223 -3.25 14.76 -0.77
CA PRO A 223 -2.11 13.94 -0.36
C PRO A 223 -2.20 12.52 -0.94
N VAL A 224 -1.04 11.97 -1.30
CA VAL A 224 -0.90 10.61 -1.84
C VAL A 224 -0.09 9.75 -0.86
N MET A 225 -0.61 8.59 -0.47
CA MET A 225 0.20 7.53 0.14
C MET A 225 0.67 6.57 -0.94
N ALA A 226 1.95 6.21 -0.96
CA ALA A 226 2.50 5.37 -2.00
C ALA A 226 3.37 4.24 -1.44
N TRP A 227 3.08 3.00 -1.84
CA TRP A 227 3.93 1.86 -1.58
C TRP A 227 4.63 1.45 -2.87
N LEU A 228 5.92 1.76 -3.00
CA LEU A 228 6.73 1.60 -4.22
C LEU A 228 8.14 0.96 -4.02
N PRO A 229 8.27 -0.18 -3.31
CA PRO A 229 9.56 -0.85 -3.17
C PRO A 229 10.24 -1.10 -4.52
N GLY A 230 11.55 -0.83 -4.60
CA GLY A 230 12.34 -0.95 -5.84
C GLY A 230 12.10 0.16 -6.89
N GLN A 231 11.23 1.14 -6.62
CA GLN A 231 10.97 2.26 -7.55
C GLN A 231 11.18 3.64 -6.92
N LEU A 232 11.80 3.69 -5.73
CA LEU A 232 12.01 4.91 -4.95
C LEU A 232 12.66 6.05 -5.76
N SER A 233 13.60 5.72 -6.64
CA SER A 233 14.32 6.67 -7.52
C SER A 233 13.42 7.44 -8.49
N ARG A 234 12.16 7.03 -8.66
CA ARG A 234 11.19 7.71 -9.52
C ARG A 234 10.47 8.88 -8.83
N LEU A 235 10.48 8.97 -7.50
CA LEU A 235 9.82 10.07 -6.77
C LEU A 235 10.49 11.43 -6.93
N PRO A 236 11.83 11.58 -6.86
CA PRO A 236 12.45 12.91 -6.88
C PRO A 236 12.11 13.75 -8.13
N PRO A 237 12.14 13.21 -9.37
CA PRO A 237 11.72 13.97 -10.54
C PRO A 237 10.25 14.43 -10.49
N ILE A 238 9.36 13.64 -9.90
CA ILE A 238 7.94 13.98 -9.75
C ILE A 238 7.78 15.13 -8.76
N LEU A 239 8.38 15.02 -7.57
CA LEU A 239 8.27 16.03 -6.51
C LEU A 239 8.97 17.35 -6.85
N ARG A 240 10.02 17.32 -7.68
CA ARG A 240 10.65 18.56 -8.19
C ARG A 240 9.78 19.28 -9.23
N ARG A 241 9.03 18.52 -10.03
CA ARG A 241 8.07 19.06 -11.01
C ARG A 241 6.78 19.56 -10.36
N HIS A 242 6.43 18.98 -9.22
CA HIS A 242 5.22 19.29 -8.43
C HIS A 242 5.61 19.65 -6.98
N PRO A 243 6.18 20.83 -6.74
CA PRO A 243 6.76 21.19 -5.44
C PRO A 243 5.74 21.32 -4.29
N SER A 244 4.45 21.47 -4.60
CA SER A 244 3.37 21.52 -3.60
C SER A 244 2.71 20.15 -3.38
N LEU A 245 3.08 19.14 -4.17
CA LEU A 245 2.57 17.78 -4.02
C LEU A 245 3.07 17.16 -2.72
N ARG A 246 2.15 16.50 -2.01
CA ARG A 246 2.44 15.81 -0.75
C ARG A 246 2.34 14.30 -0.96
N VAL A 247 3.45 13.61 -0.74
CA VAL A 247 3.54 12.14 -0.85
C VAL A 247 4.07 11.55 0.45
N ALA A 248 3.38 10.56 1.00
CA ALA A 248 3.86 9.76 2.13
C ALA A 248 4.22 8.35 1.65
N VAL A 249 5.48 7.94 1.85
CA VAL A 249 5.94 6.59 1.48
C VAL A 249 5.53 5.58 2.55
N ASP A 250 4.79 4.56 2.15
CA ASP A 250 4.30 3.48 3.01
C ASP A 250 5.44 2.56 3.49
N HIS A 251 5.32 2.07 4.73
CA HIS A 251 6.15 0.98 5.30
C HIS A 251 7.66 1.20 5.17
N LEU A 252 8.14 2.44 5.34
CA LEU A 252 9.56 2.78 5.16
C LEU A 252 10.13 2.38 3.78
N ASN A 253 9.27 2.25 2.75
CA ASN A 253 9.58 1.71 1.43
C ASN A 253 9.93 0.21 1.37
N LEU A 254 9.69 -0.54 2.44
CA LEU A 254 10.02 -1.96 2.51
C LEU A 254 9.03 -2.83 1.72
N GLY A 255 9.57 -3.86 1.06
CA GLY A 255 8.79 -4.86 0.33
C GLY A 255 8.13 -5.92 1.22
N MET A 256 7.12 -6.60 0.66
CA MET A 256 6.52 -7.78 1.29
C MET A 256 7.55 -8.91 1.35
N GLY A 257 7.83 -9.42 2.55
CA GLY A 257 8.79 -10.51 2.74
C GLY A 257 10.24 -10.11 2.49
N TRP A 258 10.57 -8.82 2.56
CA TRP A 258 11.95 -8.39 2.58
C TRP A 258 12.67 -8.95 3.81
N PRO A 259 13.90 -9.45 3.65
CA PRO A 259 14.69 -9.90 4.78
C PRO A 259 14.93 -8.70 5.71
N PRO A 260 14.66 -8.81 7.03
CA PRO A 260 14.92 -7.74 7.99
C PRO A 260 16.35 -7.19 7.93
N GLU A 261 17.31 -8.03 7.56
CA GLU A 261 18.73 -7.70 7.39
C GLU A 261 19.01 -6.65 6.31
N ASP A 262 18.15 -6.53 5.28
CA ASP A 262 18.30 -5.55 4.20
C ASP A 262 17.54 -4.24 4.47
N ALA A 263 16.70 -4.20 5.50
CA ALA A 263 15.83 -3.05 5.77
C ALA A 263 16.63 -1.76 5.99
N SER A 264 17.79 -1.84 6.63
CA SER A 264 18.62 -0.67 6.94
C SER A 264 19.09 0.09 5.68
N ALA A 265 19.57 -0.63 4.66
CA ALA A 265 20.11 -0.01 3.44
C ALA A 265 19.01 0.69 2.62
N GLU A 266 17.82 0.10 2.61
CA GLU A 266 16.67 0.64 1.89
C GLU A 266 16.03 1.82 2.61
N VAL A 267 15.97 1.78 3.94
CA VAL A 267 15.60 2.94 4.75
C VAL A 267 16.63 4.06 4.57
N GLU A 268 17.91 3.76 4.47
CA GLU A 268 18.92 4.77 4.17
C GLU A 268 18.71 5.41 2.79
N ALA A 269 18.35 4.62 1.77
CA ALA A 269 17.99 5.15 0.46
C ALA A 269 16.79 6.11 0.53
N LEU A 270 15.81 5.80 1.38
CA LEU A 270 14.68 6.69 1.66
C LEU A 270 15.12 7.97 2.38
N CYS A 271 15.96 7.86 3.41
CA CYS A 271 16.49 9.02 4.15
C CYS A 271 17.26 10.00 3.27
N ARG A 272 17.95 9.53 2.21
CA ARG A 272 18.63 10.39 1.24
C ARG A 272 17.70 11.32 0.45
N LEU A 273 16.39 11.10 0.52
CA LEU A 273 15.37 11.94 -0.15
C LEU A 273 14.67 12.91 0.82
N ALA A 274 15.15 13.04 2.06
CA ALA A 274 14.48 13.84 3.08
C ALA A 274 14.54 15.36 2.81
N ASP A 275 15.40 15.81 1.89
CA ASP A 275 15.48 17.19 1.40
C ASP A 275 14.26 17.59 0.55
N LEU A 276 13.48 16.63 0.06
CA LEU A 276 12.25 16.88 -0.67
C LEU A 276 11.13 17.30 0.30
N PRO A 277 10.66 18.58 0.27
CA PRO A 277 9.74 19.11 1.29
C PRO A 277 8.36 18.44 1.25
N GLY A 278 7.92 18.02 0.07
CA GLY A 278 6.66 17.30 -0.14
C GLY A 278 6.68 15.82 0.27
N LEU A 279 7.85 15.28 0.64
CA LEU A 279 8.00 13.87 1.01
C LEU A 279 7.89 13.66 2.52
N ALA A 280 7.00 12.75 2.90
CA ALA A 280 6.83 12.21 4.23
C ALA A 280 7.00 10.68 4.21
N VAL A 281 7.11 10.07 5.38
CA VAL A 281 7.28 8.63 5.54
C VAL A 281 6.32 8.07 6.56
N LYS A 282 5.78 6.89 6.27
CA LYS A 282 5.03 6.10 7.23
C LYS A 282 5.93 5.07 7.88
N ALA A 283 6.21 5.28 9.16
CA ALA A 283 6.86 4.32 10.03
C ALA A 283 5.83 3.28 10.50
N SER A 284 5.36 2.47 9.54
CA SER A 284 4.32 1.47 9.76
C SER A 284 4.86 0.05 9.77
N ALA A 285 4.16 -0.85 10.46
CA ALA A 285 4.59 -2.24 10.68
C ALA A 285 5.97 -2.35 11.38
N LEU A 286 6.33 -1.38 12.22
CA LEU A 286 7.64 -1.30 12.88
C LEU A 286 8.09 -2.59 13.57
N PRO A 287 7.24 -3.33 14.32
CA PRO A 287 7.64 -4.61 14.91
C PRO A 287 8.18 -5.63 13.91
N SER A 288 7.73 -5.56 12.65
CA SER A 288 8.17 -6.44 11.56
C SER A 288 9.28 -5.82 10.69
N ALA A 289 9.51 -4.52 10.81
CA ALA A 289 10.39 -3.75 9.93
C ALA A 289 11.75 -3.40 10.53
N GLY A 290 11.96 -3.57 11.84
CA GLY A 290 13.22 -3.22 12.52
C GLY A 290 13.06 -2.35 13.78
N GLY A 291 11.82 -1.99 14.15
CA GLY A 291 11.51 -1.35 15.42
C GLY A 291 12.03 0.08 15.58
N ARG A 292 12.36 0.44 16.82
CA ARG A 292 12.78 1.81 17.23
C ARG A 292 14.03 2.33 16.52
N PRO A 293 15.09 1.53 16.27
CA PRO A 293 16.28 2.04 15.57
C PRO A 293 15.98 2.65 14.19
N LEU A 294 15.12 2.00 13.40
CA LEU A 294 14.72 2.55 12.10
C LEU A 294 13.80 3.76 12.25
N LEU A 295 12.93 3.77 13.28
CA LEU A 295 12.11 4.94 13.60
C LEU A 295 12.98 6.17 13.90
N ARG A 296 13.95 6.04 14.81
CA ARG A 296 14.89 7.13 15.15
C ARG A 296 15.62 7.64 13.92
N ARG A 297 16.12 6.74 13.06
CA ARG A 297 16.82 7.09 11.82
C ARG A 297 15.95 7.89 10.84
N VAL A 298 14.68 7.53 10.66
CA VAL A 298 13.79 8.32 9.80
C VAL A 298 13.34 9.62 10.44
N VAL A 299 13.19 9.68 11.76
CA VAL A 299 12.89 10.93 12.48
C VAL A 299 14.07 11.90 12.38
N GLU A 300 15.31 11.44 12.47
CA GLU A 300 16.50 12.28 12.26
C GLU A 300 16.58 12.83 10.84
N ALA A 301 16.28 12.02 9.83
CA ALA A 301 16.35 12.45 8.44
C ALA A 301 15.19 13.39 8.05
N PHE A 302 13.94 13.00 8.34
CA PHE A 302 12.74 13.71 7.88
C PHE A 302 12.25 14.77 8.87
N GLY A 303 12.61 14.67 10.15
CA GLY A 303 11.96 15.37 11.24
C GLY A 303 10.63 14.71 11.63
N ALA A 304 10.30 14.71 12.91
CA ALA A 304 9.07 14.10 13.45
C ALA A 304 7.78 14.63 12.78
N GLY A 305 7.78 15.87 12.27
CA GLY A 305 6.65 16.46 11.55
C GLY A 305 6.31 15.81 10.20
N ARG A 306 7.18 14.95 9.66
CA ARG A 306 7.00 14.22 8.38
C ARG A 306 7.09 12.70 8.53
N VAL A 307 7.05 12.19 9.76
CA VAL A 307 7.03 10.76 10.06
C VAL A 307 5.69 10.41 10.70
N PHE A 308 4.97 9.45 10.12
CA PHE A 308 3.65 9.04 10.61
C PHE A 308 3.70 7.58 11.07
N TRP A 309 3.41 7.30 12.33
CA TRP A 309 3.27 5.93 12.80
C TRP A 309 2.03 5.25 12.21
N GLY A 310 2.10 3.94 11.96
CA GLY A 310 0.93 3.13 11.62
C GLY A 310 1.11 1.68 12.04
N SER A 311 0.06 0.99 12.43
CA SER A 311 0.21 -0.37 12.93
C SER A 311 0.45 -1.38 11.81
N ASP A 312 -0.30 -1.28 10.72
CA ASP A 312 -0.52 -2.41 9.81
C ASP A 312 -0.93 -3.68 10.59
N LEU A 313 -1.86 -3.50 11.53
CA LEU A 313 -2.19 -4.40 12.65
C LEU A 313 -2.16 -5.89 12.33
N MET A 314 -2.73 -6.28 11.21
CA MET A 314 -2.94 -7.69 10.85
C MET A 314 -1.66 -8.41 10.42
N ARG A 315 -0.54 -7.67 10.28
CA ARG A 315 0.80 -8.19 10.00
C ARG A 315 1.71 -8.20 11.22
N LEU A 316 1.23 -7.77 12.38
CA LEU A 316 2.07 -7.60 13.55
C LEU A 316 2.38 -8.94 14.25
N PRO A 317 3.64 -9.17 14.68
CA PRO A 317 4.01 -10.28 15.56
C PRO A 317 3.68 -10.01 17.04
N CYS A 318 3.13 -8.84 17.37
CA CYS A 318 2.80 -8.40 18.73
C CYS A 318 1.37 -7.89 18.83
N SER A 319 0.93 -7.53 20.05
CA SER A 319 -0.39 -6.92 20.23
C SER A 319 -0.45 -5.49 19.68
N TYR A 320 -1.65 -5.00 19.39
CA TYR A 320 -1.84 -3.61 18.95
C TYR A 320 -1.30 -2.63 20.00
N ARG A 321 -1.51 -2.93 21.29
CA ARG A 321 -1.04 -2.08 22.39
C ARG A 321 0.49 -2.03 22.45
N ASP A 322 1.17 -3.15 22.24
CA ASP A 322 2.64 -3.17 22.21
C ASP A 322 3.18 -2.35 21.03
N ALA A 323 2.52 -2.43 19.87
CA ALA A 323 2.89 -1.61 18.72
C ALA A 323 2.68 -0.12 18.94
N VAL A 324 1.64 0.27 19.70
CA VAL A 324 1.43 1.65 20.13
C VAL A 324 2.54 2.11 21.09
N ALA A 325 2.88 1.27 22.07
CA ALA A 325 3.92 1.58 23.06
C ALA A 325 5.32 1.78 22.43
N LEU A 326 5.59 1.14 21.28
CA LEU A 326 6.85 1.37 20.55
C LEU A 326 7.08 2.83 20.21
N VAL A 327 6.04 3.62 19.97
CA VAL A 327 6.15 5.06 19.64
C VAL A 327 5.71 5.94 20.80
N ALA A 328 4.56 5.64 21.42
CA ALA A 328 4.00 6.47 22.49
C ALA A 328 4.87 6.49 23.76
N GLU A 329 5.71 5.47 23.94
CA GLU A 329 6.60 5.30 25.10
C GLU A 329 8.06 5.09 24.65
N ASP A 330 8.42 5.63 23.49
CA ASP A 330 9.80 5.57 22.97
C ASP A 330 10.74 6.47 23.81
N PRO A 331 11.77 5.93 24.48
CA PRO A 331 12.73 6.72 25.25
C PRO A 331 13.70 7.52 24.36
N ASP A 332 13.86 7.13 23.08
CA ASP A 332 14.78 7.78 22.14
C ASP A 332 14.13 8.96 21.40
N LEU A 333 12.83 9.15 21.62
CA LEU A 333 12.07 10.32 21.17
C LEU A 333 11.79 11.23 22.38
N ASP A 334 11.91 12.54 22.22
CA ASP A 334 11.41 13.46 23.24
C ASP A 334 9.86 13.49 23.27
N ARG A 335 9.28 14.22 24.23
CA ARG A 335 7.81 14.30 24.36
C ARG A 335 7.15 14.88 23.10
N HIS A 336 7.76 15.89 22.49
CA HIS A 336 7.22 16.56 21.32
C HIS A 336 7.32 15.67 20.07
N GLU A 337 8.45 15.01 19.88
CA GLU A 337 8.64 14.02 18.81
C GLU A 337 7.62 12.89 18.93
N ARG A 338 7.38 12.36 20.14
CA ARG A 338 6.34 11.33 20.37
C ARG A 338 4.95 11.81 19.99
N GLU A 339 4.55 13.02 20.39
CA GLU A 339 3.23 13.60 20.02
C GLU A 339 3.06 13.73 18.51
N LEU A 340 4.10 14.21 17.82
CA LEU A 340 4.11 14.35 16.38
C LEU A 340 4.00 13.00 15.67
N VAL A 341 4.94 12.08 15.94
CA VAL A 341 5.03 10.79 15.26
C VAL A 341 3.80 9.92 15.55
N ALA A 342 3.30 9.93 16.79
CA ALA A 342 2.18 9.10 17.20
C ALA A 342 0.85 9.56 16.58
N GLY A 343 0.71 10.82 16.14
CA GLY A 343 -0.50 11.23 15.43
C GLY A 343 -0.60 12.69 15.00
N ASP A 344 -0.02 13.64 15.73
CA ASP A 344 -0.26 15.06 15.42
C ASP A 344 0.35 15.50 14.08
N ALA A 345 1.49 14.92 13.68
CA ALA A 345 2.08 15.19 12.37
C ALA A 345 1.14 14.76 11.24
N LEU A 346 0.54 13.56 11.34
CA LEU A 346 -0.42 13.06 10.36
C LEU A 346 -1.68 13.93 10.32
N ARG A 347 -2.24 14.28 11.49
CA ARG A 347 -3.45 15.12 11.57
C ARG A 347 -3.24 16.48 10.92
N ARG A 348 -2.10 17.13 11.16
CA ARG A 348 -1.71 18.39 10.51
C ARG A 348 -1.53 18.19 9.00
N TRP A 349 -0.84 17.13 8.60
CA TRP A 349 -0.61 16.82 7.18
C TRP A 349 -1.94 16.56 6.44
N LEU A 350 -2.94 15.98 7.07
CA LEU A 350 -4.25 15.73 6.48
C LEU A 350 -5.28 16.86 6.68
N ALA A 351 -4.92 17.92 7.40
CA ALA A 351 -5.87 18.93 7.91
C ALA A 351 -7.11 18.25 8.54
N TRP A 352 -6.86 17.33 9.47
CA TRP A 352 -7.86 16.45 10.08
C TRP A 352 -7.96 16.67 11.60
N ASP A 353 -9.17 17.07 12.04
CA ASP A 353 -9.43 17.41 13.45
C ASP A 353 -9.60 16.19 14.37
N GLY A 354 -9.83 15.00 13.79
CA GLY A 354 -9.94 13.72 14.50
C GLY A 354 -8.64 12.95 14.47
#